data_AF-A0A7Z9WW51-F1
#
_entry.id   AF-A0A7Z9WW51-F1
#
_cell.length_a   1.000
_cell.length_b   1.000
_cell.length_c   1.000
_cell.angle_alpha   90.00
_cell.angle_beta   90.00
_cell.angle_gamma   90.00
#
_symmetry.space_group_name_H-M   'P 1'
#
loop_
_entity.id
_entity.type
_entity.pdbx_description
1 polymer ?
#
loop_
_entity_poly.entity_id
_entity_poly.type
_entity_poly.pdbx_seq_one_letter_code
_entity_poly.pdbx_strand_id
1 'polypeptide(L)'
;MSDIVNNTKLNQVASLYQAVDIVQQPAPLIVGERSNPTGSKKFRELLIANDYEGCLQIGIDQERLGAHVVDLSAAWAGRDEEHDLVKLVHMYGKTLKAPLMIDSTSPSVIGKALASYPGRAIVNSINLEDGGNNLDEICSYVKKYGACITALTIDESGMAMDCDAKFEIAKRIFTLVTEKHGISADSLFFDTLTFTVGSGDEKLRDAAIQTLDA
;
A
#
# COMPACT_ATOMS: atom_id res chain seq x y z
N MET A 1 -38.21 0.69 -16.75
CA MET A 1 -37.67 -0.43 -15.95
C MET A 1 -36.15 -0.40 -16.09
N SER A 2 -35.53 0.73 -15.73
CA SER A 2 -34.25 1.16 -16.31
C SER A 2 -33.45 2.09 -15.40
N ASP A 3 -33.47 1.90 -14.08
CA ASP A 3 -32.70 2.73 -13.14
C ASP A 3 -32.28 1.99 -11.84
N ILE A 4 -31.78 0.75 -11.91
CA ILE A 4 -31.32 0.01 -10.70
C ILE A 4 -29.87 -0.49 -10.79
N VAL A 5 -29.10 -0.17 -11.83
CA VAL A 5 -27.67 -0.55 -11.87
C VAL A 5 -26.82 0.60 -12.41
N ASN A 6 -26.84 1.73 -11.72
CA ASN A 6 -25.81 2.76 -11.87
C ASN A 6 -25.38 3.17 -10.47
N ASN A 7 -24.06 3.08 -10.22
CA ASN A 7 -23.33 3.61 -9.06
C ASN A 7 -22.97 2.63 -7.93
N THR A 8 -22.36 1.48 -8.24
CA THR A 8 -21.45 0.86 -7.25
C THR A 8 -20.09 1.55 -7.38
N LYS A 9 -19.92 2.69 -6.72
CA LYS A 9 -18.59 3.24 -6.43
C LYS A 9 -17.79 2.13 -5.73
N LEU A 10 -16.81 1.57 -6.42
CA LEU A 10 -15.94 0.51 -5.90
C LEU A 10 -14.94 1.13 -4.91
N ASN A 11 -15.42 1.64 -3.78
CA ASN A 11 -14.64 2.31 -2.74
C ASN A 11 -14.38 1.36 -1.56
N GLN A 12 -14.08 0.10 -1.87
CA GLN A 12 -13.87 -0.96 -0.89
C GLN A 12 -12.62 -1.77 -1.22
N VAL A 13 -11.92 -2.21 -0.19
CA VAL A 13 -10.91 -3.27 -0.24
C VAL A 13 -11.49 -4.52 0.38
N ALA A 14 -11.02 -5.71 0.00
CA ALA A 14 -11.67 -6.95 0.41
C ALA A 14 -10.68 -8.08 0.67
N SER A 15 -11.03 -8.91 1.66
CA SER A 15 -10.43 -10.23 1.90
C SER A 15 -11.39 -11.33 1.42
N LEU A 16 -11.07 -12.59 1.69
CA LEU A 16 -12.00 -13.70 1.50
C LEU A 16 -13.26 -13.60 2.38
N TYR A 17 -13.20 -12.86 3.48
CA TYR A 17 -14.21 -12.92 4.53
C TYR A 17 -15.10 -11.69 4.59
N GLN A 18 -14.62 -10.53 4.15
CA GLN A 18 -15.36 -9.27 4.18
C GLN A 18 -14.81 -8.24 3.21
N ALA A 19 -15.67 -7.30 2.82
CA ALA A 19 -15.29 -6.04 2.22
C ALA A 19 -15.23 -4.96 3.31
N VAL A 20 -14.29 -4.03 3.16
CA VAL A 20 -14.04 -2.90 4.06
C VAL A 20 -14.11 -1.63 3.23
N ASP A 21 -14.98 -0.70 3.62
CA ASP A 21 -15.06 0.63 3.00
C ASP A 21 -13.74 1.37 3.15
N ILE A 22 -13.29 2.06 2.11
CA ILE A 22 -12.08 2.89 2.19
C ILE A 22 -12.36 4.11 3.07
N VAL A 23 -13.56 4.69 2.94
CA VAL A 23 -14.01 5.84 3.74
C VAL A 23 -14.73 5.32 4.99
N GLN A 24 -14.05 5.34 6.12
CA GLN A 24 -14.59 4.88 7.42
C GLN A 24 -15.47 5.93 8.10
N GLN A 25 -16.43 5.45 8.90
CA GLN A 25 -17.28 6.27 9.77
C GLN A 25 -17.35 5.63 11.16
N PRO A 26 -16.70 6.22 12.20
CA PRO A 26 -15.85 7.41 12.14
C PRO A 26 -14.55 7.17 11.36
N ALA A 27 -14.01 8.21 10.75
CA ALA A 27 -12.66 8.19 10.18
C ALA A 27 -11.60 8.03 11.29
N PRO A 28 -10.39 7.51 10.99
CA PRO A 28 -9.87 7.14 9.66
C PRO A 28 -9.90 5.62 9.36
N LEU A 29 -9.56 5.24 8.12
CA LEU A 29 -9.12 3.88 7.80
C LEU A 29 -7.79 3.62 8.51
N ILE A 30 -7.67 2.48 9.19
CA ILE A 30 -6.52 2.15 10.03
C ILE A 30 -5.79 1.01 9.36
N VAL A 31 -4.55 1.26 8.95
CA VAL A 31 -3.66 0.25 8.37
C VAL A 31 -2.67 -0.18 9.44
N GLY A 32 -2.63 -1.48 9.74
CA GLY A 32 -1.65 -2.03 10.68
C GLY A 32 -0.27 -2.17 10.03
N GLU A 33 0.73 -1.49 10.57
CA GLU A 33 2.11 -1.37 10.03
C GLU A 33 3.10 -2.45 10.50
N ARG A 34 2.74 -3.28 11.50
CA ARG A 34 3.73 -4.09 12.23
C ARG A 34 4.18 -5.34 11.50
N SER A 35 3.55 -5.70 10.39
CA SER A 35 3.92 -6.85 9.55
C SER A 35 4.95 -6.45 8.47
N ASN A 36 5.97 -5.70 8.90
CA ASN A 36 7.02 -5.16 8.05
C ASN A 36 8.39 -5.32 8.77
N PRO A 37 9.38 -6.00 8.16
CA PRO A 37 10.67 -6.28 8.83
C PRO A 37 11.55 -5.04 9.00
N THR A 38 11.31 -3.97 8.24
CA THR A 38 12.03 -2.69 8.39
C THR A 38 11.51 -1.93 9.62
N GLY A 39 10.18 -1.84 9.79
CA GLY A 39 9.53 -1.14 10.89
C GLY A 39 9.39 -1.93 12.20
N SER A 40 9.34 -3.27 12.14
CA SER A 40 9.03 -4.12 13.30
C SER A 40 10.15 -5.12 13.60
N LYS A 41 10.90 -4.87 14.69
CA LYS A 41 11.96 -5.77 15.17
C LYS A 41 11.45 -7.20 15.40
N LYS A 42 10.26 -7.35 16.02
CA LYS A 42 9.66 -8.66 16.29
C LYS A 42 9.34 -9.41 14.99
N PHE A 43 8.71 -8.74 14.02
CA PHE A 43 8.38 -9.36 12.74
C PHE A 43 9.65 -9.78 11.99
N ARG A 44 10.66 -8.92 11.98
CA ARG A 44 11.97 -9.22 11.39
C ARG A 44 12.62 -10.48 11.98
N GLU A 45 12.67 -10.60 13.30
CA GLU A 45 13.30 -11.74 13.97
C GLU A 45 12.59 -13.06 13.61
N LEU A 46 11.26 -13.04 13.55
CA LEU A 46 10.44 -14.19 13.13
C LEU A 46 10.66 -14.54 11.66
N LEU A 47 10.67 -13.54 10.77
CA LEU A 47 10.91 -13.73 9.34
C LEU A 47 12.30 -14.33 9.10
N ILE A 48 13.35 -13.79 9.74
CA ILE A 48 14.71 -14.32 9.65
C ILE A 48 14.78 -15.78 10.12
N ALA A 49 14.05 -16.13 11.18
CA ALA A 49 13.96 -17.49 11.70
C ALA A 49 13.08 -18.43 10.85
N ASN A 50 12.46 -17.94 9.77
CA ASN A 50 11.45 -18.64 8.96
C ASN A 50 10.21 -19.08 9.76
N ASP A 51 9.91 -18.38 10.86
CA ASP A 51 8.71 -18.57 11.67
C ASP A 51 7.53 -17.79 11.06
N TYR A 52 6.99 -18.32 9.95
CA TYR A 52 5.90 -17.69 9.21
C TYR A 52 4.58 -17.70 10.00
N GLU A 53 4.35 -18.68 10.86
CA GLU A 53 3.23 -18.76 11.79
C GLU A 53 3.31 -17.64 12.83
N GLY A 54 4.49 -17.39 13.38
CA GLY A 54 4.75 -16.23 14.24
C GLY A 54 4.52 -14.91 13.50
N CYS A 55 4.98 -14.79 12.25
CA CYS A 55 4.67 -13.64 11.40
C CYS A 55 3.16 -13.46 11.22
N LEU A 56 2.41 -14.53 10.92
CA LEU A 56 0.96 -14.51 10.79
C LEU A 56 0.27 -14.05 12.08
N GLN A 57 0.76 -14.49 13.24
CA GLN A 57 0.21 -14.07 14.52
C GLN A 57 0.31 -12.54 14.73
N ILE A 58 1.35 -11.88 14.21
CA ILE A 58 1.45 -10.41 14.25
C ILE A 58 0.29 -9.77 13.46
N GLY A 59 -0.04 -10.28 12.27
CA GLY A 59 -1.19 -9.82 11.49
C GLY A 59 -2.52 -10.01 12.23
N ILE A 60 -2.72 -11.19 12.84
CA ILE A 60 -3.93 -11.50 13.64
C ILE A 60 -4.05 -10.54 14.83
N ASP A 61 -2.95 -10.26 15.52
CA ASP A 61 -2.94 -9.35 16.65
C ASP A 61 -3.32 -7.93 16.23
N GLN A 62 -2.87 -7.47 15.06
CA GLN A 62 -3.24 -6.16 14.51
C GLN A 62 -4.73 -6.07 14.16
N GLU A 63 -5.29 -7.08 13.51
CA GLU A 63 -6.73 -7.16 13.24
C GLU A 63 -7.55 -7.09 14.55
N ARG A 64 -7.13 -7.86 15.57
CA ARG A 64 -7.79 -7.85 16.89
C ARG A 64 -7.71 -6.50 17.60
N LEU A 65 -6.66 -5.73 17.35
CA LEU A 65 -6.46 -4.38 17.88
C LEU A 65 -7.20 -3.30 17.07
N GLY A 66 -7.94 -3.68 16.03
CA GLY A 66 -8.79 -2.77 15.25
C GLY A 66 -8.21 -2.29 13.93
N ALA A 67 -7.15 -2.93 13.42
CA ALA A 67 -6.68 -2.65 12.07
C ALA A 67 -7.77 -3.03 11.04
N HIS A 68 -8.15 -2.06 10.20
CA HIS A 68 -9.11 -2.27 9.11
C HIS A 68 -8.44 -2.95 7.91
N VAL A 69 -7.15 -2.66 7.69
CA VAL A 69 -6.28 -3.24 6.67
C VAL A 69 -4.96 -3.62 7.35
N VAL A 70 -4.27 -4.65 6.88
CA VAL A 70 -2.93 -5.00 7.36
C VAL A 70 -1.91 -4.78 6.25
N ASP A 71 -0.94 -3.91 6.49
CA ASP A 71 0.24 -3.75 5.63
C ASP A 71 1.17 -4.95 5.81
N LEU A 72 1.69 -5.47 4.70
CA LEU A 72 2.54 -6.66 4.68
C LEU A 72 3.70 -6.46 3.72
N SER A 73 4.90 -6.37 4.29
CA SER A 73 6.17 -6.36 3.57
C SER A 73 7.04 -7.54 3.99
N ALA A 74 7.84 -8.06 3.06
CA ALA A 74 8.87 -9.05 3.33
C ALA A 74 10.27 -8.61 2.88
N ALA A 75 10.43 -7.34 2.48
CA ALA A 75 11.69 -6.81 1.97
C ALA A 75 12.75 -6.77 3.09
N TRP A 76 13.74 -7.66 3.02
CA TRP A 76 14.85 -7.69 3.97
C TRP A 76 16.14 -8.17 3.33
N ALA A 77 17.25 -7.48 3.64
CA ALA A 77 18.55 -7.80 3.08
C ALA A 77 18.95 -9.26 3.37
N GLY A 78 19.37 -9.98 2.32
CA GLY A 78 19.79 -11.38 2.41
C GLY A 78 18.65 -12.40 2.40
N ARG A 79 17.40 -11.97 2.15
CA ARG A 79 16.24 -12.85 1.99
C ARG A 79 15.68 -12.79 0.57
N ASP A 80 14.96 -13.84 0.20
CA ASP A 80 14.17 -13.89 -1.04
C ASP A 80 12.79 -13.28 -0.75
N GLU A 81 12.66 -11.99 -1.04
CA GLU A 81 11.43 -11.23 -0.82
C GLU A 81 10.24 -11.84 -1.56
N GLU A 82 10.44 -12.31 -2.79
CA GLU A 82 9.36 -12.88 -3.59
C GLU A 82 8.79 -14.13 -2.92
N HIS A 83 9.66 -15.07 -2.56
CA HIS A 83 9.27 -16.30 -1.89
C HIS A 83 8.54 -15.99 -0.57
N ASP A 84 9.12 -15.11 0.25
CA ASP A 84 8.59 -14.79 1.56
C ASP A 84 7.27 -14.05 1.49
N LEU A 85 7.16 -13.03 0.64
CA LEU A 85 5.95 -12.22 0.51
C LEU A 85 4.80 -13.05 -0.06
N VAL A 86 5.02 -13.82 -1.12
CA VAL A 86 3.96 -14.66 -1.71
C VAL A 86 3.48 -15.70 -0.71
N LYS A 87 4.39 -16.31 0.06
CA LYS A 87 4.02 -17.27 1.11
C LYS A 87 3.18 -16.61 2.20
N LEU A 88 3.61 -15.44 2.69
CA LEU A 88 2.90 -14.69 3.72
C LEU A 88 1.55 -14.18 3.23
N VAL A 89 1.46 -13.61 2.03
CA VAL A 89 0.20 -13.16 1.41
C VAL A 89 -0.80 -14.32 1.31
N HIS A 90 -0.35 -15.51 0.91
CA HIS A 90 -1.19 -16.70 0.87
C HIS A 90 -1.71 -17.12 2.26
N MET A 91 -0.84 -17.11 3.27
CA MET A 91 -1.21 -17.45 4.66
C MET A 91 -2.16 -16.42 5.26
N TYR A 92 -1.85 -15.13 5.10
CA TYR A 92 -2.63 -14.00 5.59
C TYR A 92 -4.00 -13.97 4.91
N GLY A 93 -4.06 -14.07 3.58
CA GLY A 93 -5.31 -14.04 2.81
C GLY A 93 -6.28 -15.18 3.14
N LYS A 94 -5.78 -16.31 3.65
CA LYS A 94 -6.57 -17.45 4.14
C LYS A 94 -6.96 -17.37 5.62
N THR A 95 -6.55 -16.33 6.33
CA THR A 95 -6.69 -16.29 7.79
C THR A 95 -7.31 -14.98 8.28
N LEU A 96 -6.80 -13.84 7.81
CA LEU A 96 -7.28 -12.53 8.23
C LEU A 96 -8.60 -12.20 7.57
N LYS A 97 -9.52 -11.65 8.36
CA LYS A 97 -10.70 -10.96 7.85
C LYS A 97 -10.34 -9.60 7.29
N ALA A 98 -9.33 -8.92 7.85
CA ALA A 98 -8.82 -7.66 7.33
C ALA A 98 -8.19 -7.88 5.94
N PRO A 99 -8.51 -7.04 4.93
CA PRO A 99 -7.79 -7.02 3.67
C PRO A 99 -6.31 -6.64 3.84
N LEU A 100 -5.51 -6.95 2.82
CA LEU A 100 -4.08 -6.66 2.81
C LEU A 100 -3.74 -5.41 2.01
N MET A 101 -2.78 -4.66 2.53
CA MET A 101 -1.92 -3.76 1.76
C MET A 101 -0.61 -4.50 1.50
N ILE A 102 -0.30 -4.79 0.24
CA ILE A 102 0.89 -5.53 -0.19
C ILE A 102 1.99 -4.50 -0.44
N ASP A 103 3.05 -4.56 0.38
CA ASP A 103 4.14 -3.57 0.40
C ASP A 103 5.45 -4.15 -0.19
N SER A 104 5.82 -3.66 -1.37
CA SER A 104 7.07 -3.99 -2.06
C SER A 104 7.42 -2.90 -3.09
N THR A 105 8.70 -2.75 -3.39
CA THR A 105 9.19 -1.88 -4.46
C THR A 105 9.39 -2.62 -5.79
N SER A 106 9.23 -3.94 -5.82
CA SER A 106 9.50 -4.78 -7.00
C SER A 106 8.20 -5.11 -7.76
N PRO A 107 8.03 -4.67 -9.03
CA PRO A 107 6.84 -4.97 -9.82
C PRO A 107 6.56 -6.47 -9.96
N SER A 108 7.60 -7.29 -10.15
CA SER A 108 7.47 -8.74 -10.32
C SER A 108 6.97 -9.43 -9.06
N VAL A 109 7.42 -8.98 -7.89
CA VAL A 109 6.98 -9.45 -6.57
C VAL A 109 5.52 -9.07 -6.35
N ILE A 110 5.15 -7.81 -6.60
CA ILE A 110 3.75 -7.33 -6.52
C ILE A 110 2.84 -8.18 -7.42
N GLY A 111 3.25 -8.41 -8.67
CA GLY A 111 2.45 -9.18 -9.64
C GLY A 111 2.17 -10.61 -9.17
N LYS A 112 3.15 -11.27 -8.55
CA LYS A 112 3.01 -12.62 -7.99
C LYS A 112 2.20 -12.63 -6.69
N ALA A 113 2.42 -11.65 -5.82
CA ALA A 113 1.66 -11.48 -4.59
C ALA A 113 0.17 -11.27 -4.88
N LEU A 114 -0.17 -10.33 -5.78
CA LEU A 114 -1.55 -10.09 -6.22
C LEU A 114 -2.19 -11.33 -6.85
N ALA A 115 -1.46 -12.08 -7.67
CA ALA A 115 -1.97 -13.33 -8.26
C ALA A 115 -2.34 -14.39 -7.21
N SER A 116 -1.66 -14.37 -6.06
CA SER A 116 -1.90 -15.29 -4.95
C SER A 116 -2.95 -14.81 -3.94
N TYR A 117 -3.31 -13.53 -3.98
CA TYR A 117 -4.23 -12.93 -3.03
C TYR A 117 -5.68 -13.12 -3.47
N PRO A 118 -6.55 -13.69 -2.61
CA PRO A 118 -7.91 -14.05 -3.00
C PRO A 118 -8.95 -12.90 -2.93
N GLY A 119 -8.52 -11.68 -2.62
CA GLY A 119 -9.40 -10.52 -2.44
C GLY A 119 -8.95 -9.29 -3.23
N ARG A 120 -9.45 -8.12 -2.85
CA ARG A 120 -9.06 -6.81 -3.41
C ARG A 120 -8.09 -6.11 -2.48
N ALA A 121 -6.80 -6.19 -2.80
CA ALA A 121 -5.71 -5.60 -2.00
C ALA A 121 -5.50 -4.11 -2.32
N ILE A 122 -4.72 -3.44 -1.47
CA ILE A 122 -4.04 -2.19 -1.81
C ILE A 122 -2.59 -2.52 -2.15
N VAL A 123 -2.04 -1.97 -3.23
CA VAL A 123 -0.61 -2.05 -3.53
C VAL A 123 0.09 -0.84 -2.95
N ASN A 124 1.11 -1.06 -2.14
CA ASN A 124 2.04 -0.06 -1.63
C ASN A 124 3.41 -0.37 -2.28
N SER A 125 3.82 0.30 -3.35
CA SER A 125 3.23 1.50 -3.96
C SER A 125 3.71 1.71 -5.39
N ILE A 126 3.34 2.84 -6.00
CA ILE A 126 3.96 3.42 -7.20
C ILE A 126 4.56 4.80 -6.91
N ASN A 127 5.49 5.21 -7.76
CA ASN A 127 6.05 6.56 -7.81
C ASN A 127 6.65 6.81 -9.21
N LEU A 128 7.36 7.94 -9.39
CA LEU A 128 8.01 8.33 -10.65
C LEU A 128 9.55 8.35 -10.55
N GLU A 129 10.17 7.72 -9.55
CA GLU A 129 11.63 7.74 -9.33
C GLU A 129 12.41 7.24 -10.56
N ASP A 130 11.88 6.22 -11.25
CA ASP A 130 12.47 5.63 -12.45
C ASP A 130 11.87 6.15 -13.76
N GLY A 131 11.20 7.32 -13.71
CA GLY A 131 10.46 7.89 -14.83
C GLY A 131 9.11 7.20 -15.12
N GLY A 132 8.64 6.34 -14.21
CA GLY A 132 7.34 5.68 -14.30
C GLY A 132 7.38 4.30 -14.97
N ASN A 133 8.55 3.69 -15.13
CA ASN A 133 8.68 2.35 -15.71
C ASN A 133 8.02 1.30 -14.79
N ASN A 134 8.38 1.30 -13.52
CA ASN A 134 7.77 0.43 -12.51
C ASN A 134 6.29 0.75 -12.31
N LEU A 135 5.92 2.04 -12.35
CA LEU A 135 4.51 2.46 -12.28
C LEU A 135 3.67 1.80 -13.37
N ASP A 136 4.16 1.81 -14.61
CA ASP A 136 3.45 1.22 -15.75
C ASP A 136 3.23 -0.28 -15.57
N GLU A 137 4.26 -1.00 -15.14
CA GLU A 137 4.16 -2.45 -14.89
C GLU A 137 3.19 -2.75 -13.74
N ILE A 138 3.31 -2.04 -12.62
CA ILE A 138 2.44 -2.22 -11.46
C ILE A 138 0.99 -1.88 -11.81
N CYS A 139 0.73 -0.80 -12.55
CA CYS A 139 -0.61 -0.45 -13.02
C CYS A 139 -1.24 -1.56 -13.88
N SER A 140 -0.43 -2.28 -14.67
CA SER A 140 -0.91 -3.43 -15.44
C SER A 140 -1.42 -4.56 -14.54
N TYR A 141 -0.72 -4.84 -13.43
CA TYR A 141 -1.15 -5.84 -12.44
C TYR A 141 -2.36 -5.35 -11.64
N VAL A 142 -2.36 -4.10 -11.20
CA VAL A 142 -3.48 -3.49 -10.46
C VAL A 142 -4.76 -3.55 -11.28
N LYS A 143 -4.71 -3.23 -12.57
CA LYS A 143 -5.86 -3.36 -13.48
C LYS A 143 -6.29 -4.81 -13.68
N LYS A 144 -5.33 -5.73 -13.85
CA LYS A 144 -5.60 -7.16 -14.05
C LYS A 144 -6.29 -7.81 -12.84
N TYR A 145 -5.86 -7.47 -11.63
CA TYR A 145 -6.35 -8.08 -10.39
C TYR A 145 -7.39 -7.20 -9.65
N GLY A 146 -7.71 -6.02 -10.18
CA GLY A 146 -8.71 -5.12 -9.61
C GLY A 146 -8.31 -4.49 -8.27
N ALA A 147 -7.01 -4.36 -8.00
CA ALA A 147 -6.50 -3.80 -6.74
C ALA A 147 -6.67 -2.28 -6.64
N CYS A 148 -6.51 -1.75 -5.44
CA CYS A 148 -6.24 -0.32 -5.21
C CYS A 148 -4.72 -0.08 -5.16
N ILE A 149 -4.30 1.18 -5.20
CA ILE A 149 -2.88 1.54 -5.27
C ILE A 149 -2.56 2.81 -4.49
N THR A 150 -1.45 2.81 -3.76
CA THR A 150 -0.87 3.98 -3.10
C THR A 150 0.20 4.59 -4.00
N ALA A 151 0.15 5.90 -4.19
CA ALA A 151 1.08 6.69 -4.97
C ALA A 151 1.87 7.62 -4.06
N LEU A 152 3.19 7.41 -3.98
CA LEU A 152 4.08 8.29 -3.23
C LEU A 152 4.46 9.50 -4.10
N THR A 153 4.53 10.68 -3.49
CA THR A 153 5.00 11.90 -4.16
C THR A 153 6.54 11.91 -4.25
N ILE A 154 7.08 10.96 -5.02
CA ILE A 154 8.50 10.80 -5.35
C ILE A 154 8.59 10.80 -6.88
N ASP A 155 9.52 11.57 -7.43
CA ASP A 155 9.79 11.62 -8.87
C ASP A 155 11.28 11.49 -9.19
N GLU A 156 11.66 11.78 -10.44
CA GLU A 156 13.02 11.68 -10.93
C GLU A 156 14.01 12.58 -10.16
N SER A 157 13.52 13.59 -9.44
CA SER A 157 14.30 14.48 -8.57
C SER A 157 14.40 13.97 -7.11
N GLY A 158 13.72 12.87 -6.79
CA GLY A 158 13.66 12.28 -5.46
C GLY A 158 12.36 12.61 -4.72
N MET A 159 12.43 12.58 -3.39
CA MET A 159 11.27 12.78 -2.51
C MET A 159 10.84 14.25 -2.47
N ALA A 160 9.55 14.54 -2.66
CA ALA A 160 9.03 15.90 -2.55
C ALA A 160 9.01 16.39 -1.09
N MET A 161 9.68 17.53 -0.86
CA MET A 161 9.83 18.13 0.47
C MET A 161 8.77 19.20 0.75
N ASP A 162 8.46 20.05 -0.22
CA ASP A 162 7.49 21.14 -0.11
C ASP A 162 6.11 20.79 -0.70
N CYS A 163 5.11 21.57 -0.30
CA CYS A 163 3.71 21.43 -0.72
C CYS A 163 3.53 21.43 -2.25
N ASP A 164 4.13 22.40 -2.95
CA ASP A 164 3.96 22.56 -4.39
C ASP A 164 4.50 21.35 -5.16
N ALA A 165 5.68 20.86 -4.77
CA ALA A 165 6.28 19.66 -5.37
C ALA A 165 5.42 18.41 -5.13
N LYS A 166 4.88 18.23 -3.90
CA LYS A 166 3.98 17.11 -3.59
C LYS A 166 2.75 17.14 -4.50
N PHE A 167 2.11 18.30 -4.65
CA PHE A 167 0.92 18.48 -5.48
C PHE A 167 1.19 18.20 -6.96
N GLU A 168 2.28 18.76 -7.53
CA GLU A 168 2.60 18.57 -8.94
C GLU A 168 2.93 17.11 -9.29
N ILE A 169 3.65 16.40 -8.41
CA ILE A 169 3.90 14.96 -8.58
C ILE A 169 2.59 14.16 -8.46
N ALA A 170 1.76 14.44 -7.45
CA ALA A 170 0.47 13.77 -7.28
C ALA A 170 -0.42 13.94 -8.51
N LYS A 171 -0.47 15.14 -9.09
CA LYS A 171 -1.20 15.45 -10.32
C LYS A 171 -0.66 14.73 -11.55
N ARG A 172 0.67 14.63 -11.70
CA ARG A 172 1.32 13.83 -12.75
C ARG A 172 0.91 12.35 -12.62
N ILE A 173 1.04 11.77 -11.43
CA ILE A 173 0.69 10.37 -11.17
C ILE A 173 -0.81 10.13 -11.40
N PHE A 174 -1.68 11.02 -10.91
CA PHE A 174 -3.13 10.96 -11.14
C PHE A 174 -3.42 10.81 -12.64
N THR A 175 -2.87 11.69 -13.45
CA THR A 175 -3.08 11.71 -14.92
C THR A 175 -2.62 10.40 -15.56
N LEU A 176 -1.44 9.89 -15.18
CA LEU A 176 -0.93 8.61 -15.70
C LEU A 176 -1.84 7.44 -15.29
N VAL A 177 -2.24 7.35 -14.02
CA VAL A 177 -3.06 6.26 -13.50
C VAL A 177 -4.46 6.28 -14.12
N THR A 178 -5.10 7.44 -14.19
CA THR A 178 -6.50 7.54 -14.65
C THR A 178 -6.63 7.61 -16.16
N GLU A 179 -5.78 8.35 -16.86
CA GLU A 179 -5.91 8.58 -18.31
C GLU A 179 -5.15 7.54 -19.12
N LYS A 180 -3.88 7.27 -18.79
CA LYS A 180 -3.06 6.29 -19.53
C LYS A 180 -3.43 4.85 -19.19
N HIS A 181 -3.62 4.54 -17.91
CA HIS A 181 -3.92 3.17 -17.47
C HIS A 181 -5.42 2.87 -17.31
N GLY A 182 -6.27 3.90 -17.21
CA GLY A 182 -7.71 3.74 -17.07
C GLY A 182 -8.14 3.18 -15.71
N ILE A 183 -7.33 3.39 -14.66
CA ILE A 183 -7.65 2.99 -13.29
C ILE A 183 -8.51 4.08 -12.65
N SER A 184 -9.53 3.70 -11.88
CA SER A 184 -10.42 4.67 -11.23
C SER A 184 -9.67 5.50 -10.20
N ALA A 185 -9.96 6.81 -10.16
CA ALA A 185 -9.48 7.71 -9.10
C ALA A 185 -9.90 7.23 -7.69
N ASP A 186 -11.05 6.58 -7.56
CA ASP A 186 -11.52 6.00 -6.28
C ASP A 186 -10.63 4.84 -5.77
N SER A 187 -9.72 4.32 -6.60
CA SER A 187 -8.78 3.26 -6.26
C SER A 187 -7.37 3.77 -5.97
N LEU A 188 -7.15 5.08 -5.99
CA LEU A 188 -5.87 5.73 -5.82
C LEU A 188 -5.79 6.42 -4.45
N PHE A 189 -4.77 6.06 -3.68
CA PHE A 189 -4.38 6.73 -2.44
C PHE A 189 -3.13 7.55 -2.72
N PHE A 190 -3.07 8.79 -2.22
CA PHE A 190 -1.84 9.58 -2.25
C PHE A 190 -1.15 9.53 -0.91
N ASP A 191 0.12 9.14 -0.92
CA ASP A 191 1.04 9.31 0.19
C ASP A 191 1.91 10.54 -0.12
N THR A 192 1.57 11.65 0.54
CA THR A 192 2.30 12.93 0.43
C THR A 192 3.55 12.97 1.30
N LEU A 193 4.05 11.81 1.75
CA LEU A 193 5.27 11.58 2.52
C LEU A 193 5.26 12.17 3.92
N THR A 194 5.42 11.32 4.93
CA THR A 194 5.62 11.75 6.32
C THR A 194 7.09 11.70 6.70
N PHE A 195 7.67 12.84 7.07
CA PHE A 195 9.07 12.95 7.50
C PHE A 195 9.22 13.11 9.02
N THR A 196 10.38 12.71 9.54
CA THR A 196 10.70 12.87 10.98
C THR A 196 11.05 14.33 11.29
N VAL A 197 10.20 15.00 12.07
CA VAL A 197 10.42 16.40 12.49
C VAL A 197 11.26 16.54 13.77
N GLY A 198 11.40 15.47 14.55
CA GLY A 198 12.10 15.46 15.84
C GLY A 198 13.61 15.22 15.79
N SER A 199 14.21 15.23 14.60
CA SER A 199 15.63 14.88 14.40
C SER A 199 16.61 16.02 14.70
N GLY A 200 16.13 17.27 14.72
CA GLY A 200 16.97 18.47 14.80
C GLY A 200 17.51 18.96 13.45
N ASP A 201 17.15 18.32 12.33
CA ASP A 201 17.45 18.83 10.99
C ASP A 201 16.53 20.01 10.66
N GLU A 202 17.12 21.19 10.49
CA GLU A 202 16.37 22.42 10.17
C GLU A 202 15.56 22.30 8.87
N LYS A 203 16.01 21.49 7.91
CA LYS A 203 15.30 21.28 6.63
C LYS A 203 13.99 20.52 6.80
N LEU A 204 13.82 19.80 7.91
CA LEU A 204 12.62 19.00 8.19
C LEU A 204 11.68 19.68 9.18
N ARG A 205 12.03 20.88 9.65
CA ARG A 205 11.30 21.58 10.71
C ARG A 205 9.82 21.81 10.38
N ASP A 206 9.52 22.12 9.12
CA ASP A 206 8.17 22.40 8.61
C ASP A 206 7.61 21.25 7.76
N ALA A 207 8.30 20.12 7.64
CA ALA A 207 7.92 19.03 6.74
C ALA A 207 6.51 18.47 7.00
N ALA A 208 6.05 18.48 8.25
CA ALA A 208 4.68 18.09 8.59
C ALA A 208 3.64 19.07 8.04
N ILE A 209 3.89 20.38 8.11
CA ILE A 209 3.00 21.41 7.56
C ILE A 209 2.99 21.31 6.03
N GLN A 210 4.17 21.15 5.40
CA GLN A 210 4.29 20.94 3.96
C GLN A 210 3.47 19.74 3.45
N THR A 211 3.25 18.73 4.30
CA THR A 211 2.45 17.54 3.98
C THR A 211 0.95 17.77 4.20
N LEU A 212 0.57 18.54 5.21
CA LEU A 212 -0.83 18.85 5.53
C LEU A 212 -1.46 19.84 4.54
N ASP A 213 -0.66 20.75 3.98
CA ASP A 213 -1.12 21.79 3.06
C ASP A 213 -1.15 21.33 1.58
N ALA A 214 -0.55 20.17 1.27
CA ALA A 214 -0.39 19.61 -0.08
C ALA A 214 -1.68 19.09 -0.74
#